data_AF-A0A8H9BY09-F1
#
_entry.id   AF-A0A8H9BY09-F1
#
_cell.length_a   1.000
_cell.length_b   1.000
_cell.length_c   1.000
_cell.angle_alpha   90.00
_cell.angle_beta   90.00
_cell.angle_gamma   90.00
#
_symmetry.space_group_name_H-M   'P 1'
#
loop_
_entity.id
_entity.type
_entity.pdbx_description
1 polymer ?
#
loop_
_entity_poly.entity_id
_entity_poly.type
_entity_poly.pdbx_seq_one_letter_code
_entity_poly.pdbx_strand_id
1 'polypeptide(L)'
;YLFVIIDISLCGDSFDLEGFINKIYDLKKIVVIIVESLLKLSQQGFEMTNGGRASWFFNKNDQDLYEFFEKTTQNYIQVTGAGLSDFNSSLLDNSLFLNNYNYSERILENNVCFYNEIKELHNEIIEEIIFGEDKVNSVHYGLPFIFVKLTTPSEKFNNAFLNYLKKDMEKFSLNLDVRDSFGFRNISAQYFKDANSGLCVFKIAIGHLKGAKYYLLLDSFKKTNNLKKNDFVKKYVEWVK
;
A
#
# COMPACT_ATOMS: atom_id res chain seq x y z
N TYR A 1 7.85 18.84 -23.68
CA TYR A 1 8.64 17.97 -22.80
C TYR A 1 7.78 16.79 -22.42
N LEU A 2 8.36 15.59 -22.41
CA LEU A 2 7.72 14.40 -21.83
C LEU A 2 8.14 14.31 -20.37
N PHE A 3 7.17 14.20 -19.47
CA PHE A 3 7.42 13.94 -18.06
C PHE A 3 7.16 12.46 -17.80
N VAL A 4 8.19 11.75 -17.34
CA VAL A 4 8.07 10.35 -16.92
C VAL A 4 8.12 10.33 -15.41
N ILE A 5 7.01 9.96 -14.79
CA ILE A 5 6.90 9.83 -13.33
C ILE A 5 6.94 8.34 -12.99
N ILE A 6 7.88 7.94 -12.13
CA ILE A 6 8.06 6.55 -11.70
C ILE A 6 7.91 6.50 -10.19
N ASP A 7 6.89 5.77 -9.73
CA ASP A 7 6.68 5.51 -8.30
C ASP A 7 7.44 4.23 -7.90
N ILE A 8 8.49 4.41 -7.10
CA ILE A 8 9.30 3.31 -6.56
C ILE A 8 8.98 3.03 -5.09
N SER A 9 7.86 3.52 -4.54
CA SER A 9 7.57 3.46 -3.10
C SER A 9 7.66 2.06 -2.47
N LEU A 10 7.42 0.99 -3.24
CA LEU A 10 7.55 -0.39 -2.75
C LEU A 10 8.83 -1.08 -3.22
N CYS A 11 9.39 -0.71 -4.36
CA CYS A 11 10.58 -1.35 -4.94
C CYS A 11 11.88 -0.68 -4.44
N GLY A 12 11.84 0.63 -4.22
CA GLY A 12 12.96 1.48 -3.80
C GLY A 12 14.17 1.22 -4.66
N ASP A 13 15.28 0.89 -4.00
CA ASP A 13 16.58 0.66 -4.63
C ASP A 13 16.62 -0.60 -5.51
N SER A 14 15.59 -1.46 -5.48
CA SER A 14 15.52 -2.60 -6.41
C SER A 14 15.13 -2.17 -7.84
N PHE A 15 14.70 -0.92 -8.04
CA PHE A 15 14.45 -0.38 -9.37
C PHE A 15 15.78 0.03 -10.02
N ASP A 16 16.08 -0.55 -11.19
CA ASP A 16 17.28 -0.22 -11.99
C ASP A 16 17.15 1.16 -12.64
N LEU A 17 17.27 2.21 -11.82
CA LEU A 17 17.19 3.60 -12.23
C LEU A 17 18.31 3.96 -13.20
N GLU A 18 19.53 3.50 -12.91
CA GLU A 18 20.68 3.79 -13.76
C GLU A 18 20.49 3.20 -15.16
N GLY A 19 20.11 1.92 -15.24
CA GLY A 19 19.81 1.28 -16.52
C GLY A 19 18.62 1.90 -17.24
N PHE A 20 17.60 2.38 -16.52
CA PHE A 20 16.49 3.14 -17.10
C PHE A 20 16.97 4.48 -17.69
N ILE A 21 17.67 5.30 -16.91
CA ILE A 21 18.19 6.61 -17.32
C ILE A 21 19.14 6.45 -18.52
N ASN A 22 20.03 5.47 -18.50
CA ASN A 22 20.97 5.19 -19.60
C ASN A 22 20.25 4.88 -20.92
N LYS A 23 19.12 4.17 -20.88
CA LYS A 23 18.32 3.86 -22.09
C LYS A 23 17.66 5.08 -22.73
N ILE A 24 17.41 6.13 -21.95
CA ILE A 24 16.73 7.34 -22.41
C ILE A 24 17.65 8.56 -22.47
N TYR A 25 18.94 8.39 -22.17
CA TYR A 25 19.91 9.48 -22.03
C TYR A 25 20.00 10.37 -23.28
N ASP A 26 19.98 9.75 -24.46
CA ASP A 26 20.09 10.45 -25.75
C ASP A 26 18.76 11.07 -26.21
N LEU A 27 17.65 10.74 -25.56
CA LEU A 27 16.35 11.31 -25.88
C LEU A 27 16.28 12.74 -25.34
N LYS A 28 16.06 13.69 -26.26
CA LYS A 28 15.90 15.10 -25.89
C LYS A 28 14.51 15.36 -25.31
N LYS A 29 14.41 16.36 -24.44
CA LYS A 29 13.16 16.88 -23.87
C LYS A 29 12.36 15.88 -23.02
N ILE A 30 13.07 15.04 -22.26
CA ILE A 30 12.49 14.15 -21.25
C ILE A 30 12.94 14.62 -19.87
N VAL A 31 12.00 14.74 -18.93
CA VAL A 31 12.27 14.91 -17.50
C VAL A 31 11.79 13.67 -16.79
N VAL A 32 12.66 13.04 -16.00
CA VAL A 32 12.28 11.87 -15.19
C VAL A 32 12.12 12.31 -13.75
N ILE A 33 11.01 11.93 -13.14
CA ILE A 33 10.70 12.21 -11.74
C ILE A 33 10.49 10.87 -11.06
N ILE A 34 11.39 10.55 -10.14
CA ILE A 34 11.27 9.38 -9.27
C ILE A 34 10.59 9.82 -7.99
N VAL A 35 9.49 9.16 -7.62
CA VAL A 35 8.78 9.42 -6.38
C VAL A 35 8.85 8.19 -5.48
N GLU A 36 9.08 8.43 -4.20
CA GLU A 36 9.13 7.38 -3.20
C GLU A 36 8.46 7.79 -1.89
N SER A 37 7.87 6.80 -1.23
CA SER A 37 7.39 6.93 0.14
C SER A 37 8.50 6.59 1.12
N LEU A 38 8.92 7.57 1.91
CA LEU A 38 9.90 7.36 2.98
C LEU A 38 9.32 6.54 4.15
N LEU A 39 7.99 6.36 4.19
CA LEU A 39 7.32 5.55 5.20
C LEU A 39 7.52 4.04 4.99
N LYS A 40 7.64 3.61 3.73
CA LYS A 40 7.63 2.18 3.38
C LYS A 40 9.03 1.61 3.54
N LEU A 41 9.92 1.80 2.58
CA LEU A 41 11.26 1.21 2.64
C LEU A 41 12.17 1.96 3.59
N SER A 42 12.20 3.29 3.48
CA SER A 42 13.08 4.13 4.30
C SER A 42 12.65 4.21 5.78
N GLN A 43 11.49 3.68 6.16
CA GLN A 43 11.06 3.57 7.56
C GLN A 43 10.58 2.15 7.91
N GLN A 44 10.72 1.17 7.01
CA GLN A 44 10.20 -0.20 7.17
C GLN A 44 8.77 -0.25 7.72
N GLY A 45 7.93 0.69 7.28
CA GLY A 45 6.53 0.80 7.70
C GLY A 45 6.32 1.08 9.19
N PHE A 46 7.32 1.63 9.91
CA PHE A 46 7.18 2.08 11.31
C PHE A 46 6.45 3.40 11.47
N GLU A 47 6.41 4.22 10.42
CA GLU A 47 5.69 5.50 10.41
C GLU A 47 6.15 6.49 11.50
N MET A 48 7.46 6.62 11.70
CA MET A 48 8.04 7.60 12.62
C MET A 48 7.78 9.03 12.16
N THR A 49 7.80 9.28 10.85
CA THR A 49 7.47 10.58 10.26
C THR A 49 6.87 10.44 8.87
N ASN A 50 5.86 11.25 8.55
CA ASN A 50 5.30 11.28 7.21
C ASN A 50 6.28 11.96 6.26
N GLY A 51 6.79 11.21 5.28
CA GLY A 51 7.77 11.73 4.33
C GLY A 51 7.65 11.07 2.96
N GLY A 52 7.91 11.87 1.94
CA GLY A 52 8.09 11.43 0.56
C GLY A 52 9.31 12.14 -0.03
N ARG A 53 9.99 11.47 -0.96
CA ARG A 53 11.10 12.07 -1.70
C ARG A 53 10.75 12.05 -3.19
N ALA A 54 11.08 13.15 -3.86
CA ALA A 54 11.01 13.26 -5.31
C ALA A 54 12.40 13.60 -5.84
N SER A 55 12.95 12.77 -6.72
CA SER A 55 14.24 12.98 -7.37
C SER A 55 14.02 13.27 -8.85
N TRP A 56 14.60 14.37 -9.32
CA TRP A 56 14.32 14.93 -10.64
C TRP A 56 15.58 14.85 -11.48
N PHE A 57 15.47 14.23 -12.66
CA PHE A 57 16.58 14.03 -13.58
C PHE A 57 16.32 14.82 -14.84
N PHE A 58 17.23 15.73 -15.13
CA PHE A 58 17.22 16.59 -16.31
C PHE A 58 18.36 16.20 -17.24
N ASN A 59 18.16 16.39 -18.54
CA ASN A 59 19.27 16.29 -19.48
C ASN A 59 20.28 17.42 -19.21
N LYS A 60 21.58 17.14 -19.30
CA LYS A 60 22.64 18.14 -19.11
C LYS A 60 22.50 19.38 -20.01
N ASN A 61 21.81 19.24 -21.15
CA ASN A 61 21.60 20.34 -22.09
C ASN A 61 20.39 21.22 -21.72
N ASP A 62 19.57 20.80 -20.74
CA ASP A 62 18.34 21.49 -20.33
C ASP A 62 18.54 22.30 -19.03
N GLN A 63 19.70 22.97 -18.90
CA GLN A 63 20.11 23.71 -17.69
C GLN A 63 19.10 24.78 -17.27
N ASP A 64 18.58 25.57 -18.22
CA ASP A 64 17.58 26.61 -17.95
C ASP A 64 16.30 26.04 -17.32
N LEU A 65 15.92 24.82 -17.72
CA LEU A 65 14.74 24.15 -17.18
C LEU A 65 14.99 23.66 -15.75
N TYR A 66 16.17 23.10 -15.49
CA TYR A 66 16.61 22.72 -14.15
C TYR A 66 16.56 23.93 -13.20
N GLU A 67 17.16 25.05 -13.59
CA GLU A 67 17.22 26.27 -12.77
C GLU A 67 15.83 26.85 -12.50
N PHE A 68 14.94 26.80 -13.50
CA PHE A 68 13.55 27.20 -13.31
C PHE A 68 12.84 26.35 -12.25
N PHE A 69 12.99 25.01 -12.31
CA PHE A 69 12.37 24.12 -11.34
C PHE A 69 12.97 24.24 -9.95
N GLU A 70 14.30 24.34 -9.84
CA GLU A 70 14.99 24.54 -8.57
C GLU A 70 14.47 25.81 -7.87
N LYS A 71 14.48 26.95 -8.59
CA LYS A 71 14.01 28.23 -8.04
C LYS A 71 12.53 28.18 -7.66
N THR A 72 11.69 27.56 -8.48
CA THR A 72 10.26 27.44 -8.21
C THR A 72 9.99 26.59 -6.97
N THR A 73 10.67 25.45 -6.85
CA THR A 73 10.53 24.55 -5.69
C THR A 73 11.07 25.19 -4.41
N GLN A 74 12.21 25.87 -4.46
CA GLN A 74 12.76 26.60 -3.30
C GLN A 74 11.80 27.70 -2.82
N ASN A 75 11.27 28.52 -3.74
CA ASN A 75 10.29 29.54 -3.41
C ASN A 75 9.03 28.93 -2.78
N TYR A 76 8.53 27.82 -3.36
CA TYR A 76 7.38 27.11 -2.81
C TYR A 76 7.63 26.64 -1.38
N ILE A 77 8.78 25.99 -1.12
CA ILE A 77 9.17 25.52 0.21
C ILE A 77 9.23 26.68 1.21
N GLN A 78 9.85 27.80 0.83
CA GLN A 78 9.98 28.98 1.69
C GLN A 78 8.63 29.62 2.03
N VAL A 79 7.73 29.74 1.04
CA VAL A 79 6.41 30.37 1.23
C VAL A 79 5.46 29.47 2.01
N THR A 80 5.49 28.16 1.76
CA THR A 80 4.54 27.21 2.37
C THR A 80 5.02 26.61 3.68
N GLY A 81 6.33 26.71 3.97
CA GLY A 81 6.93 25.97 5.08
C GLY A 81 6.94 24.45 4.85
N ALA A 82 6.79 23.97 3.61
CA ALA A 82 6.79 22.55 3.25
C ALA A 82 8.17 21.87 3.38
N GLY A 83 9.13 22.54 4.02
CA GLY A 83 10.44 21.98 4.32
C GLY A 83 10.36 20.89 5.39
N LEU A 84 11.30 19.96 5.35
CA LEU A 84 11.44 18.95 6.39
C LEU A 84 12.07 19.59 7.65
N SER A 85 11.49 19.37 8.83
CA SER A 85 12.09 19.84 10.08
C SER A 85 13.36 19.05 10.43
N ASP A 86 14.28 19.65 11.20
CA ASP A 86 15.51 18.99 11.65
C ASP A 86 15.21 17.69 12.41
N PHE A 87 14.13 17.68 13.20
CA PHE A 87 13.66 16.48 13.91
C PHE A 87 13.27 15.37 12.93
N ASN A 88 12.45 15.68 11.92
CA ASN A 88 12.04 14.70 10.90
C ASN A 88 13.22 14.23 10.06
N SER A 89 14.14 15.12 9.74
CA SER A 89 15.40 14.79 9.03
C SER A 89 16.23 13.80 9.83
N SER A 90 16.41 14.05 11.13
CA SER A 90 17.17 13.18 12.03
C SER A 90 16.54 11.80 12.20
N LEU A 91 15.21 11.69 12.15
CA LEU A 91 14.50 10.41 12.19
C LEU A 91 14.73 9.59 10.91
N LEU A 92 14.80 10.24 9.76
CA LEU A 92 15.04 9.61 8.46
C LEU A 92 16.51 9.22 8.27
N ASP A 93 17.44 9.98 8.84
CA ASP A 93 18.89 9.74 8.80
C ASP A 93 19.37 8.80 9.92
N ASN A 94 18.47 7.96 10.46
CA ASN A 94 18.81 7.06 11.56
C ASN A 94 19.30 5.70 11.05
N SER A 95 20.62 5.55 10.93
CA SER A 95 21.30 4.31 10.51
C SER A 95 21.10 3.08 11.43
N LEU A 96 20.58 3.26 12.65
CA LEU A 96 20.40 2.17 13.63
C LEU A 96 19.14 1.33 13.38
N PHE A 97 18.23 1.85 12.58
CA PHE A 97 17.06 1.13 12.10
C PHE A 97 17.17 1.12 10.57
N LEU A 98 16.51 0.19 9.87
CA LEU A 98 16.20 0.32 8.43
C LEU A 98 17.07 -0.42 7.39
N ASN A 99 18.01 -1.29 7.76
CA ASN A 99 18.72 -2.15 6.79
C ASN A 99 18.08 -3.53 6.59
N ASN A 100 16.83 -3.57 6.12
CA ASN A 100 16.19 -4.82 5.68
C ASN A 100 15.95 -4.75 4.18
N TYR A 101 16.97 -5.19 3.43
CA TYR A 101 16.93 -5.24 1.97
C TYR A 101 15.78 -6.09 1.42
N ASN A 102 15.22 -7.00 2.23
CA ASN A 102 14.15 -7.91 1.82
C ASN A 102 12.76 -7.42 2.29
N TYR A 103 12.64 -6.18 2.77
CA TYR A 103 11.37 -5.68 3.33
C TYR A 103 10.23 -5.72 2.29
N SER A 104 10.48 -5.24 1.08
CA SER A 104 9.52 -5.23 -0.03
C SER A 104 9.14 -6.65 -0.46
N GLU A 105 10.15 -7.49 -0.70
CA GLU A 105 10.00 -8.89 -1.09
C GLU A 105 9.14 -9.63 -0.07
N ARG A 106 9.40 -9.45 1.23
CA ARG A 106 8.63 -10.07 2.30
C ARG A 106 7.16 -9.65 2.32
N ILE A 107 6.86 -8.39 2.01
CA ILE A 107 5.48 -7.91 1.88
C ILE A 107 4.78 -8.60 0.71
N LEU A 108 5.45 -8.71 -0.44
CA LEU A 108 4.91 -9.37 -1.61
C LEU A 108 4.68 -10.87 -1.34
N GLU A 109 5.66 -11.56 -0.75
CA GLU A 109 5.55 -12.96 -0.30
C GLU A 109 4.36 -13.16 0.64
N ASN A 110 4.20 -12.29 1.64
CA ASN A 110 3.13 -12.42 2.62
C ASN A 110 1.75 -12.26 1.98
N ASN A 111 1.59 -11.34 1.03
CA ASN A 111 0.33 -11.18 0.29
C ASN A 111 0.06 -12.40 -0.59
N VAL A 112 1.06 -12.92 -1.31
CA VAL A 112 0.93 -14.17 -2.10
C VAL A 112 0.55 -15.35 -1.21
N CYS A 113 1.22 -15.51 -0.07
CA CYS A 113 0.91 -16.57 0.89
C CYS A 113 -0.51 -16.46 1.43
N PHE A 114 -0.94 -15.26 1.81
CA PHE A 114 -2.28 -15.06 2.35
C PHE A 114 -3.35 -15.30 1.29
N TYR A 115 -3.15 -14.79 0.07
CA TYR A 115 -4.04 -15.04 -1.06
C TYR A 115 -4.20 -16.54 -1.32
N ASN A 116 -3.11 -17.31 -1.41
CA ASN A 116 -3.17 -18.74 -1.66
C ASN A 116 -3.97 -19.52 -0.60
N GLU A 117 -4.02 -19.03 0.63
CA GLU A 117 -4.80 -19.63 1.71
C GLU A 117 -6.30 -19.30 1.67
N ILE A 118 -6.70 -18.25 0.94
CA ILE A 118 -8.09 -17.77 0.89
C ILE A 118 -8.70 -17.75 -0.50
N LYS A 119 -7.94 -17.98 -1.57
CA LYS A 119 -8.37 -17.76 -2.96
C LYS A 119 -9.63 -18.54 -3.36
N GLU A 120 -9.83 -19.72 -2.78
CA GLU A 120 -10.99 -20.58 -3.04
C GLU A 120 -12.22 -20.21 -2.18
N LEU A 121 -12.14 -19.15 -1.34
CA LEU A 121 -13.27 -18.70 -0.53
C LEU A 121 -14.34 -18.06 -1.42
N HIS A 122 -15.44 -18.78 -1.56
CA HIS A 122 -16.67 -18.33 -2.21
C HIS A 122 -17.87 -18.77 -1.36
N ASN A 123 -18.60 -17.82 -0.77
CA ASN A 123 -19.69 -18.12 0.17
C ASN A 123 -20.72 -16.98 0.24
N GLU A 124 -21.65 -17.04 1.21
CA GLU A 124 -22.73 -16.05 1.33
C GLU A 124 -22.26 -14.62 1.66
N ILE A 125 -21.02 -14.45 2.14
CA ILE A 125 -20.41 -13.15 2.49
C ILE A 125 -19.42 -12.70 1.41
N ILE A 126 -18.55 -13.60 0.96
CA ILE A 126 -17.48 -13.33 -0.01
C ILE A 126 -17.89 -13.90 -1.37
N GLU A 127 -17.96 -13.02 -2.37
CA GLU A 127 -18.20 -13.39 -3.76
C GLU A 127 -16.90 -13.84 -4.43
N GLU A 128 -15.80 -13.15 -4.21
CA GLU A 128 -14.56 -13.42 -4.94
C GLU A 128 -13.35 -12.84 -4.20
N ILE A 129 -12.21 -13.53 -4.30
CA ILE A 129 -10.89 -13.00 -3.90
C ILE A 129 -10.10 -12.67 -5.17
N ILE A 130 -9.61 -11.44 -5.27
CA ILE A 130 -8.93 -10.93 -6.46
C ILE A 130 -7.49 -10.53 -6.09
N PHE A 131 -6.51 -11.11 -6.79
CA PHE A 131 -5.09 -10.84 -6.54
C PHE A 131 -4.23 -11.05 -7.79
N GLY A 132 -3.81 -9.96 -8.43
CA GLY A 132 -2.88 -10.02 -9.57
C GLY A 132 -3.34 -10.95 -10.70
N GLU A 133 -2.43 -11.38 -11.56
CA GLU A 133 -2.70 -12.48 -12.49
C GLU A 133 -2.52 -13.83 -11.77
N ASP A 134 -3.53 -14.71 -11.85
CA ASP A 134 -3.55 -16.06 -11.23
C ASP A 134 -2.35 -16.95 -11.60
N LYS A 135 -1.57 -16.56 -12.62
CA LYS A 135 -0.40 -17.30 -13.13
C LYS A 135 0.92 -16.91 -12.46
N VAL A 136 0.94 -15.92 -11.58
CA VAL A 136 2.17 -15.41 -11.01
C VAL A 136 2.54 -16.22 -9.76
N ASN A 137 3.25 -17.33 -9.98
CA ASN A 137 4.00 -18.04 -8.93
C ASN A 137 5.29 -17.31 -8.51
N SER A 138 5.53 -16.07 -8.97
CA SER A 138 6.76 -15.33 -8.66
C SER A 138 6.49 -14.07 -7.83
N VAL A 139 7.27 -13.89 -6.78
CA VAL A 139 7.23 -12.73 -5.87
C VAL A 139 7.39 -11.40 -6.64
N HIS A 140 8.00 -11.43 -7.82
CA HIS A 140 8.31 -10.26 -8.66
C HIS A 140 7.10 -9.57 -9.32
N TYR A 141 5.91 -10.19 -9.37
CA TYR A 141 4.70 -9.53 -9.89
C TYR A 141 3.52 -9.56 -8.92
N GLY A 142 3.77 -9.84 -7.63
CA GLY A 142 2.74 -9.79 -6.61
C GLY A 142 2.22 -8.36 -6.39
N LEU A 143 0.93 -8.21 -6.14
CA LEU A 143 0.39 -6.94 -5.64
C LEU A 143 0.66 -6.82 -4.14
N PRO A 144 0.91 -5.61 -3.59
CA PRO A 144 1.12 -5.41 -2.16
C PRO A 144 -0.17 -5.44 -1.33
N PHE A 145 -1.28 -5.87 -1.94
CA PHE A 145 -2.60 -5.97 -1.34
C PHE A 145 -3.46 -6.99 -2.12
N ILE A 146 -4.53 -7.42 -1.48
CA ILE A 146 -5.55 -8.35 -2.00
C ILE A 146 -6.90 -7.63 -1.97
N PHE A 147 -7.66 -7.78 -3.05
CA PHE A 147 -9.05 -7.31 -3.08
C PHE A 147 -10.00 -8.45 -2.74
N VAL A 148 -11.09 -8.09 -2.06
CA VAL A 148 -12.16 -9.01 -1.67
C VAL A 148 -13.46 -8.41 -2.14
N LYS A 149 -14.12 -9.09 -3.06
CA LYS A 149 -15.45 -8.74 -3.53
C LYS A 149 -16.46 -9.40 -2.60
N LEU A 150 -17.28 -8.59 -1.94
CA LEU A 150 -18.34 -9.08 -1.06
C LEU A 150 -19.65 -9.24 -1.85
N THR A 151 -20.49 -10.20 -1.46
CA THR A 151 -21.76 -10.49 -2.15
C THR A 151 -22.77 -9.33 -2.12
N THR A 152 -22.53 -8.34 -1.27
CA THR A 152 -23.23 -7.05 -1.29
C THR A 152 -22.18 -5.93 -1.37
N PRO A 153 -21.91 -5.38 -2.55
CA PRO A 153 -20.87 -4.36 -2.76
C PRO A 153 -21.35 -2.95 -2.34
N SER A 154 -21.85 -2.82 -1.11
CA SER A 154 -22.29 -1.54 -0.52
C SER A 154 -21.38 -1.13 0.64
N GLU A 155 -21.32 0.18 0.91
CA GLU A 155 -20.54 0.74 2.01
C GLU A 155 -20.94 0.14 3.36
N LYS A 156 -22.25 0.04 3.63
CA LYS A 156 -22.75 -0.54 4.88
C LYS A 156 -22.28 -1.99 5.08
N PHE A 157 -22.31 -2.80 4.02
CA PHE A 157 -21.92 -4.20 4.11
C PHE A 157 -20.40 -4.37 4.24
N ASN A 158 -19.62 -3.57 3.51
CA ASN A 158 -18.16 -3.55 3.63
C ASN A 158 -17.70 -3.07 5.01
N ASN A 159 -18.35 -2.05 5.57
CA ASN A 159 -18.09 -1.60 6.94
C ASN A 159 -18.44 -2.68 7.98
N ALA A 160 -19.56 -3.38 7.79
CA ALA A 160 -19.91 -4.53 8.63
C ALA A 160 -18.85 -5.63 8.56
N PHE A 161 -18.28 -5.90 7.38
CA PHE A 161 -17.18 -6.85 7.21
C PHE A 161 -15.90 -6.39 7.89
N LEU A 162 -15.52 -5.11 7.77
CA LEU A 162 -14.41 -4.54 8.51
C LEU A 162 -14.59 -4.70 10.03
N ASN A 163 -15.79 -4.40 10.53
CA ASN A 163 -16.12 -4.50 11.95
C ASN A 163 -16.15 -5.96 12.44
N TYR A 164 -16.57 -6.89 11.59
CA TYR A 164 -16.47 -8.32 11.88
C TYR A 164 -15.01 -8.74 12.11
N LEU A 165 -14.11 -8.37 11.20
CA LEU A 165 -12.68 -8.68 11.31
C LEU A 165 -12.05 -8.01 12.55
N LYS A 166 -12.35 -6.73 12.79
CA LYS A 166 -11.91 -5.99 13.98
C LYS A 166 -12.36 -6.67 15.27
N LYS A 167 -13.65 -6.99 15.39
CA LYS A 167 -14.22 -7.65 16.57
C LYS A 167 -13.62 -9.04 16.81
N ASP A 168 -13.20 -9.77 15.77
CA ASP A 168 -12.52 -11.06 15.97
C ASP A 168 -11.09 -10.86 16.50
N MET A 169 -10.36 -9.84 16.01
CA MET A 169 -9.03 -9.48 16.54
C MET A 169 -9.07 -8.94 17.97
N GLU A 170 -10.08 -8.14 18.31
CA GLU A 170 -10.25 -7.52 19.63
C GLU A 170 -10.38 -8.57 20.76
N LYS A 171 -10.89 -9.77 20.47
CA LYS A 171 -10.94 -10.89 21.43
C LYS A 171 -9.56 -11.29 21.96
N PHE A 172 -8.50 -10.96 21.22
CA PHE A 172 -7.11 -11.23 21.56
C PHE A 172 -6.33 -9.95 21.90
N SER A 173 -7.03 -8.84 22.18
CA SER A 173 -6.43 -7.52 22.43
C SER A 173 -5.56 -7.02 21.27
N LEU A 174 -5.91 -7.38 20.04
CA LEU A 174 -5.25 -6.93 18.81
C LEU A 174 -6.17 -6.00 18.03
N ASN A 175 -5.58 -5.11 17.24
CA ASN A 175 -6.28 -4.19 16.35
C ASN A 175 -6.00 -4.50 14.86
N LEU A 176 -6.99 -4.23 14.02
CA LEU A 176 -6.85 -4.17 12.56
C LEU A 176 -6.80 -2.70 12.13
N ASP A 177 -5.66 -2.28 11.61
CA ASP A 177 -5.45 -0.90 11.18
C ASP A 177 -6.26 -0.60 9.92
N VAL A 178 -6.84 0.61 9.83
CA VAL A 178 -7.60 1.06 8.65
C VAL A 178 -6.78 2.07 7.88
N ARG A 179 -6.34 1.71 6.66
CA ARG A 179 -5.41 2.51 5.86
C ARG A 179 -5.65 2.36 4.36
N ASP A 180 -5.49 3.46 3.65
CA ASP A 180 -5.58 3.51 2.17
C ASP A 180 -4.27 3.20 1.46
N SER A 181 -3.17 3.17 2.17
CA SER A 181 -1.88 2.80 1.60
C SER A 181 -1.56 1.31 1.83
N PHE A 182 -0.38 0.88 1.41
CA PHE A 182 0.16 -0.48 1.51
C PHE A 182 1.67 -0.40 1.79
N GLY A 183 2.33 -1.53 2.01
CA GLY A 183 3.78 -1.54 2.25
C GLY A 183 4.18 -1.29 3.71
N PHE A 184 3.24 -1.43 4.65
CA PHE A 184 3.50 -1.23 6.08
C PHE A 184 3.97 -2.49 6.80
N ARG A 185 4.42 -2.30 8.04
CA ARG A 185 4.89 -3.40 8.88
C ARG A 185 3.75 -4.31 9.33
N ASN A 186 2.61 -3.72 9.64
CA ASN A 186 1.40 -4.41 10.12
C ASN A 186 0.36 -4.57 9.01
N ILE A 187 -0.58 -5.49 9.26
CA ILE A 187 -1.76 -5.70 8.43
C ILE A 187 -2.67 -4.49 8.53
N SER A 188 -3.17 -4.04 7.37
CA SER A 188 -4.23 -3.04 7.29
C SER A 188 -5.33 -3.49 6.34
N ALA A 189 -6.55 -3.06 6.60
CA ALA A 189 -7.70 -3.32 5.74
C ALA A 189 -8.59 -2.10 5.61
N GLN A 190 -9.26 -1.97 4.48
CA GLN A 190 -10.24 -0.92 4.23
C GLN A 190 -11.22 -1.34 3.14
N TYR A 191 -12.14 -0.46 2.81
CA TYR A 191 -12.92 -0.53 1.58
C TYR A 191 -12.97 0.85 0.94
N PHE A 192 -13.20 0.89 -0.36
CA PHE A 192 -13.39 2.14 -1.10
C PHE A 192 -14.50 1.96 -2.13
N LYS A 193 -15.09 3.08 -2.53
CA LYS A 193 -16.13 3.13 -3.56
C LYS A 193 -15.47 3.39 -4.91
N ASP A 194 -15.67 2.49 -5.85
CA ASP A 194 -15.26 2.71 -7.22
C ASP A 194 -16.03 3.90 -7.81
N ALA A 195 -15.31 4.86 -8.39
CA ALA A 195 -15.90 6.11 -8.84
C ALA A 195 -16.85 5.92 -10.03
N ASN A 196 -16.61 4.90 -10.87
CA ASN A 196 -17.36 4.66 -12.09
C ASN A 196 -18.65 3.87 -11.83
N SER A 197 -18.54 2.75 -11.11
CA SER A 197 -19.66 1.85 -10.83
C SER A 197 -20.42 2.20 -9.56
N GLY A 198 -19.82 2.98 -8.66
CA GLY A 198 -20.36 3.26 -7.34
C GLY A 198 -20.37 2.05 -6.39
N LEU A 199 -19.81 0.92 -6.81
CA LEU A 199 -19.72 -0.31 -6.02
C LEU A 199 -18.55 -0.22 -5.03
N CYS A 200 -18.71 -0.83 -3.86
CA CYS A 200 -17.66 -0.88 -2.85
C CYS A 200 -16.83 -2.16 -2.96
N VAL A 201 -15.51 -2.02 -2.92
CA VAL A 201 -14.54 -3.12 -2.94
C VAL A 201 -13.72 -3.08 -1.65
N PHE A 202 -13.51 -4.25 -1.05
CA PHE A 202 -12.69 -4.39 0.15
C PHE A 202 -11.24 -4.68 -0.23
N LYS A 203 -10.29 -4.14 0.53
CA LYS A 203 -8.84 -4.26 0.32
C LYS A 203 -8.15 -4.66 1.62
N ILE A 204 -7.19 -5.58 1.52
CA ILE A 204 -6.33 -5.97 2.62
C ILE A 204 -4.88 -5.87 2.16
N ALA A 205 -4.02 -5.28 2.97
CA ALA A 205 -2.57 -5.32 2.81
C ALA A 205 -1.97 -6.04 4.01
N ILE A 206 -1.29 -7.17 3.77
CA ILE A 206 -0.78 -8.02 4.85
C ILE A 206 0.44 -7.41 5.57
N GLY A 207 1.22 -6.61 4.86
CA GLY A 207 2.42 -6.00 5.41
C GLY A 207 3.55 -6.99 5.68
N HIS A 208 4.58 -6.53 6.37
CA HIS A 208 5.85 -7.26 6.53
C HIS A 208 5.79 -8.35 7.61
N LEU A 209 5.08 -8.12 8.73
CA LEU A 209 5.05 -9.04 9.86
C LEU A 209 4.00 -10.14 9.71
N LYS A 210 4.47 -11.38 9.60
CA LYS A 210 3.64 -12.60 9.67
C LYS A 210 3.53 -13.12 11.11
N GLY A 211 2.78 -12.41 11.95
CA GLY A 211 2.59 -12.72 13.38
C GLY A 211 1.16 -13.15 13.75
N ALA A 212 0.77 -12.99 15.02
CA ALA A 212 -0.56 -13.37 15.51
C ALA A 212 -1.72 -12.74 14.70
N LYS A 213 -1.59 -11.46 14.33
CA LYS A 213 -2.59 -10.77 13.49
C LYS A 213 -2.80 -11.47 12.13
N TYR A 214 -1.75 -12.02 11.52
CA TYR A 214 -1.84 -12.74 10.25
C TYR A 214 -2.73 -13.98 10.38
N TYR A 215 -2.43 -14.82 11.35
CA TYR A 215 -3.15 -16.09 11.53
C TYR A 215 -4.58 -15.86 11.98
N LEU A 216 -4.83 -14.86 12.83
CA LEU A 216 -6.19 -14.48 13.25
C LEU A 216 -7.01 -13.89 12.11
N LEU A 217 -6.41 -13.05 11.26
CA LEU A 217 -7.10 -12.56 10.07
C LEU A 217 -7.44 -13.73 9.15
N LEU A 218 -6.50 -14.64 8.92
CA LEU A 218 -6.72 -15.82 8.06
C LEU A 218 -7.85 -16.70 8.59
N ASP A 219 -7.85 -16.97 9.90
CA ASP A 219 -8.91 -17.72 10.57
C ASP A 219 -10.26 -17.00 10.48
N SER A 220 -10.29 -15.67 10.63
CA SER A 220 -11.50 -14.85 10.45
C SER A 220 -12.06 -14.99 9.03
N PHE A 221 -11.21 -15.01 8.01
CA PHE A 221 -11.62 -15.26 6.62
C PHE A 221 -12.19 -16.67 6.46
N LYS A 222 -11.51 -17.70 6.95
CA LYS A 222 -11.98 -19.10 6.85
C LYS A 222 -13.31 -19.33 7.59
N LYS A 223 -13.55 -18.65 8.72
CA LYS A 223 -14.82 -18.68 9.46
C LYS A 223 -16.01 -18.16 8.66
N THR A 224 -15.80 -17.34 7.63
CA THR A 224 -16.91 -16.84 6.78
C THR A 224 -17.68 -17.96 6.09
N ASN A 225 -17.06 -19.12 5.85
CA ASN A 225 -17.74 -20.30 5.29
C ASN A 225 -18.91 -20.79 6.15
N ASN A 226 -18.88 -20.52 7.45
CA ASN A 226 -19.92 -20.92 8.39
C ASN A 226 -20.93 -19.79 8.69
N LEU A 227 -20.76 -18.60 8.09
CA LEU A 227 -21.64 -17.47 8.33
C LEU A 227 -22.78 -17.45 7.30
N LYS A 228 -24.00 -17.26 7.81
CA LYS A 228 -25.17 -16.96 7.00
C LYS A 228 -25.29 -15.45 6.79
N LYS A 229 -25.63 -15.03 5.57
CA LYS A 229 -25.74 -13.59 5.22
C LYS A 229 -26.75 -12.88 6.10
N ASN A 230 -27.89 -13.51 6.37
CA ASN A 230 -28.94 -12.91 7.21
C ASN A 230 -28.47 -12.66 8.64
N ASP A 231 -27.77 -13.64 9.25
CA ASP A 231 -27.22 -13.50 10.60
C ASP A 231 -26.13 -12.44 10.66
N PHE A 232 -25.28 -12.40 9.63
CA PHE A 232 -24.23 -11.41 9.49
C PHE A 232 -24.80 -9.99 9.41
N VAL A 233 -25.81 -9.77 8.56
CA VAL A 233 -26.49 -8.47 8.42
C VAL A 233 -27.11 -8.05 9.75
N LYS A 234 -27.87 -8.93 10.39
CA LYS A 234 -28.50 -8.65 11.69
C LYS A 234 -27.49 -8.26 12.76
N LYS A 235 -26.33 -8.93 12.79
CA LYS A 235 -25.33 -8.73 13.84
C LYS A 235 -24.38 -7.56 13.58
N TYR A 236 -24.01 -7.29 12.33
CA TYR A 236 -22.93 -6.35 11.99
C TYR A 236 -23.36 -5.18 11.12
N VAL A 237 -24.49 -5.26 10.40
CA VAL A 237 -25.01 -4.12 9.61
C VAL A 237 -26.01 -3.31 10.46
N GLU A 238 -26.94 -3.97 11.14
CA GLU A 238 -27.96 -3.28 11.95
C GLU A 238 -27.42 -2.66 13.25
N TRP A 239 -26.27 -3.16 13.72
CA TRP A 239 -25.57 -2.65 14.92
C TRP A 239 -24.77 -1.36 14.65
N VAL A 240 -24.51 -1.04 13.38
CA VAL A 240 -23.85 0.21 12.99
C VAL A 240 -24.94 1.27 12.83
N LYS A 241 -25.35 1.87 13.96
CA LYS A 241 -26.19 3.07 14.01
C LYS A 241 -25.34 4.28 14.38
#